data_AF-A0A8X8DHP9-F1
#
_entry.id   AF-A0A8X8DHP9-F1
#
_cell.length_a   1.000
_cell.length_b   1.000
_cell.length_c   1.000
_cell.angle_alpha   90.00
_cell.angle_beta   90.00
_cell.angle_gamma   90.00
#
_symmetry.space_group_name_H-M   'P 1'
#
loop_
_entity.id
_entity.type
_entity.pdbx_description
1 polymer ?
#
loop_
_entity_poly.entity_id
_entity_poly.type
_entity_poly.pdbx_seq_one_letter_code
_entity_poly.pdbx_strand_id
1 'polypeptide(L)'
;MLACGLATHYSPNASVPLIEEQLGKLAAKDFSVMETFLTGFGQTANPSERSVLHRMNTLNKCFGHATVEEIVDSLESEAARTKDDWCISTVRKLREAPPLSLKVSLRSIREGRFRTLEQCLDREYRMTLRAISRQISNDFCEGVRARLVDKCFPPKWYPPCLEQVPEDMVDAYFALPDAYEPGLELPSKLREAFP
;
A
#
# COMPACT_ATOMS: atom_id res chain seq x y z
N MET A 1 -10.10 -1.72 -9.55
CA MET A 1 -8.67 -1.71 -9.93
C MET A 1 -8.47 -0.90 -11.20
N LEU A 2 -9.06 -1.28 -12.34
CA LEU A 2 -8.95 -0.55 -13.61
C LEU A 2 -9.25 0.96 -13.47
N ALA A 3 -10.44 1.30 -12.99
CA ALA A 3 -10.88 2.70 -12.91
C ALA A 3 -10.09 3.56 -11.88
N CYS A 4 -9.30 2.94 -11.00
CA CYS A 4 -8.40 3.64 -10.07
C CYS A 4 -6.94 3.61 -10.54
N GLY A 5 -6.66 3.14 -11.77
CA GLY A 5 -5.31 3.05 -12.33
C GLY A 5 -4.42 1.96 -11.76
N LEU A 6 -4.96 1.02 -10.98
CA LEU A 6 -4.19 -0.10 -10.40
C LEU A 6 -4.00 -1.28 -11.37
N ALA A 7 -4.85 -1.36 -12.39
CA ALA A 7 -4.72 -2.31 -13.48
C ALA A 7 -4.75 -1.53 -14.80
N THR A 8 -3.98 -1.96 -15.79
CA THR A 8 -3.94 -1.33 -17.12
C THR A 8 -5.05 -1.86 -18.04
N HIS A 9 -5.40 -3.14 -17.89
CA HIS A 9 -6.40 -3.83 -18.71
C HIS A 9 -7.38 -4.62 -17.84
N TYR A 10 -8.54 -4.93 -18.41
CA TYR A 10 -9.57 -5.77 -17.80
C TYR A 10 -10.11 -6.74 -18.85
N SER A 11 -10.13 -8.03 -18.53
CA SER A 11 -10.67 -9.08 -19.41
C SER A 11 -11.37 -10.17 -18.59
N PRO A 12 -12.38 -10.85 -19.15
CA PRO A 12 -13.01 -12.00 -18.49
C PRO A 12 -12.02 -13.14 -18.25
N ASN A 13 -12.21 -13.90 -17.17
CA ASN A 13 -11.35 -15.04 -16.86
C ASN A 13 -11.29 -16.08 -18.01
N ALA A 14 -12.40 -16.26 -18.74
CA ALA A 14 -12.48 -17.19 -19.86
C ALA A 14 -11.57 -16.83 -21.05
N SER A 15 -11.15 -15.57 -21.20
CA SER A 15 -10.25 -15.15 -22.27
C SER A 15 -8.77 -15.24 -21.88
N VAL A 16 -8.44 -15.42 -20.60
CA VAL A 16 -7.05 -15.46 -20.11
C VAL A 16 -6.22 -16.55 -20.81
N PRO A 17 -6.69 -17.81 -20.97
CA PRO A 17 -5.92 -18.84 -21.67
C PRO A 17 -5.59 -18.47 -23.12
N LEU A 18 -6.53 -17.82 -23.81
CA LEU A 18 -6.34 -17.36 -25.19
C LEU A 18 -5.34 -16.20 -25.25
N ILE A 19 -5.43 -15.25 -24.31
CA ILE A 19 -4.48 -14.12 -24.20
C ILE A 19 -3.05 -14.65 -24.00
N GLU A 20 -2.85 -15.60 -23.08
CA GLU A 20 -1.55 -16.23 -22.83
C GLU A 20 -1.00 -16.93 -24.08
N GLU A 21 -1.83 -17.73 -24.76
CA GLU A 21 -1.42 -18.44 -25.97
C GLU A 21 -0.99 -17.47 -27.09
N GLN A 22 -1.76 -16.41 -27.31
CA GLN A 22 -1.52 -15.43 -28.37
C GLN A 22 -0.35 -14.50 -28.04
N LEU A 23 -0.18 -14.12 -26.76
CA LEU A 23 1.01 -13.40 -26.28
C LEU A 23 2.28 -14.23 -26.50
N GLY A 24 2.24 -15.53 -26.23
CA GLY A 24 3.39 -16.42 -26.46
C GLY A 24 3.80 -16.53 -27.94
N LYS A 25 2.88 -16.27 -28.87
CA LYS A 25 3.11 -16.32 -30.32
C LYS A 25 3.55 -14.98 -30.92
N LEU A 26 3.45 -13.89 -30.18
CA LEU A 26 3.86 -12.56 -30.65
C LEU A 26 5.38 -12.52 -30.80
N ALA A 27 5.85 -12.40 -32.04
CA ALA A 27 7.27 -12.34 -32.37
C ALA A 27 7.91 -10.97 -32.02
N ALA A 28 7.10 -9.92 -31.94
CA ALA A 28 7.57 -8.57 -31.62
C ALA A 28 7.57 -8.35 -30.10
N LYS A 29 8.74 -8.00 -29.56
CA LYS A 29 8.90 -7.53 -28.16
C LYS A 29 8.64 -6.03 -28.01
N ASP A 30 7.92 -5.43 -28.96
CA ASP A 30 7.58 -4.02 -28.95
C ASP A 30 6.40 -3.77 -28.00
N PHE A 31 6.57 -2.82 -27.08
CA PHE A 31 5.55 -2.43 -26.11
C PHE A 31 4.26 -1.96 -26.79
N SER A 32 4.35 -1.20 -27.88
CA SER A 32 3.18 -0.68 -28.59
C SER A 32 2.33 -1.81 -29.20
N VAL A 33 2.99 -2.85 -29.71
CA VAL A 33 2.31 -4.04 -30.25
C VAL A 33 1.62 -4.82 -29.13
N MET A 34 2.30 -4.98 -27.99
CA MET A 34 1.72 -5.64 -26.81
C MET A 34 0.53 -4.86 -26.24
N GLU A 35 0.63 -3.54 -26.15
CA GLU A 35 -0.44 -2.67 -25.67
C GLU A 35 -1.66 -2.71 -26.59
N THR A 36 -1.45 -2.60 -27.90
CA THR A 36 -2.54 -2.71 -28.89
C THR A 36 -3.21 -4.08 -28.81
N PHE A 37 -2.42 -5.14 -28.68
CA PHE A 37 -2.91 -6.50 -28.54
C PHE A 37 -3.78 -6.65 -27.27
N LEU A 38 -3.26 -6.26 -26.11
CA LEU A 38 -3.99 -6.36 -24.84
C LEU A 38 -5.25 -5.49 -24.83
N THR A 39 -5.21 -4.32 -25.48
CA THR A 39 -6.37 -3.45 -25.66
C THR A 39 -7.47 -4.14 -26.47
N GLY A 40 -7.11 -4.94 -27.48
CA GLY A 40 -8.07 -5.73 -28.28
C GLY A 40 -8.85 -6.78 -27.48
N PHE A 41 -8.26 -7.28 -26.38
CA PHE A 41 -8.93 -8.16 -25.42
C PHE A 41 -9.54 -7.40 -24.23
N GLY A 42 -9.28 -6.10 -24.14
CA GLY A 42 -9.76 -5.23 -23.08
C GLY A 42 -11.26 -5.01 -23.17
N GLN A 43 -11.94 -5.11 -22.03
CA GLN A 43 -13.32 -4.69 -21.87
C GLN A 43 -13.39 -3.44 -21.01
N THR A 44 -14.33 -2.55 -21.32
CA THR A 44 -14.63 -1.40 -20.49
C THR A 44 -15.27 -1.86 -19.17
N ALA A 45 -14.56 -1.69 -18.06
CA ALA A 45 -15.15 -1.90 -16.74
C ALA A 45 -15.85 -0.63 -16.27
N ASN A 46 -17.18 -0.64 -16.22
CA ASN A 46 -17.95 0.45 -15.64
C ASN A 46 -17.88 0.36 -14.11
N PRO A 47 -17.43 1.42 -13.40
CA PRO A 47 -17.46 1.44 -11.94
C PRO A 47 -18.89 1.30 -11.45
N SER A 48 -19.11 0.47 -10.42
CA SER A 48 -20.41 0.42 -9.75
C SER A 48 -20.70 1.73 -9.01
N GLU A 49 -21.97 2.02 -8.72
CA GLU A 49 -22.36 3.19 -7.91
C GLU A 49 -21.75 3.19 -6.50
N ARG A 50 -21.34 2.00 -6.01
CA ARG A 50 -20.62 1.85 -4.73
C ARG A 50 -19.10 2.00 -4.87
N SER A 51 -18.61 2.34 -6.05
CA SER A 51 -17.19 2.53 -6.32
C SER A 51 -16.61 3.63 -5.43
N VAL A 52 -15.37 3.40 -4.99
CA VAL A 52 -14.59 4.39 -4.24
C VAL A 52 -14.38 5.69 -5.01
N LEU A 53 -14.52 5.66 -6.35
CA LEU A 53 -14.40 6.86 -7.19
C LEU A 53 -15.46 7.92 -6.86
N HIS A 54 -16.67 7.51 -6.49
CA HIS A 54 -17.72 8.44 -6.06
C HIS A 54 -17.43 9.07 -4.68
N ARG A 55 -16.39 8.58 -3.98
CA ARG A 55 -15.98 9.04 -2.65
C ARG A 55 -14.69 9.87 -2.70
N MET A 56 -14.21 10.23 -3.89
CA MET A 56 -12.93 10.92 -4.05
C MET A 56 -12.85 12.23 -3.25
N ASN A 57 -13.93 13.00 -3.18
CA ASN A 57 -13.98 14.22 -2.37
C ASN A 57 -13.81 13.92 -0.88
N THR A 58 -14.49 12.90 -0.36
CA THR A 58 -14.36 12.45 1.04
C THR A 58 -12.96 11.89 1.31
N LEU A 59 -12.40 11.10 0.39
CA LEU A 59 -11.06 10.55 0.49
C LEU A 59 -10.01 11.67 0.56
N ASN A 60 -10.06 12.63 -0.37
CA ASN A 60 -9.12 13.75 -0.40
C ASN A 60 -9.26 14.63 0.84
N LYS A 61 -10.49 14.86 1.31
CA LYS A 61 -10.74 15.61 2.54
C LYS A 61 -10.15 14.92 3.77
N CYS A 62 -10.42 13.64 3.96
CA CYS A 62 -10.07 12.95 5.19
C CYS A 62 -8.65 12.39 5.22
N PHE A 63 -8.11 11.92 4.10
CA PHE A 63 -6.74 11.39 4.01
C PHE A 63 -5.72 12.45 3.54
N GLY A 64 -6.13 13.71 3.44
CA GLY A 64 -5.27 14.83 3.07
C GLY A 64 -4.36 15.37 4.18
N HIS A 65 -4.62 14.97 5.43
CA HIS A 65 -3.93 15.50 6.61
C HIS A 65 -2.49 14.98 6.78
N ALA A 66 -1.75 15.62 7.69
CA ALA A 66 -0.33 15.36 7.93
C ALA A 66 -0.10 14.20 8.91
N THR A 67 -1.00 14.02 9.87
CA THR A 67 -0.91 12.99 10.92
C THR A 67 -2.02 11.96 10.82
N VAL A 68 -1.84 10.80 11.44
CA VAL A 68 -2.86 9.74 11.43
C VAL A 68 -4.04 10.12 12.31
N GLU A 69 -3.77 10.81 13.41
CA GLU A 69 -4.75 11.37 14.35
C GLU A 69 -5.73 12.30 13.62
N GLU A 70 -5.22 13.28 12.87
CA GLU A 70 -6.07 14.18 12.07
C GLU A 70 -6.89 13.43 10.99
N ILE A 71 -6.33 12.37 10.40
CA ILE A 71 -7.06 11.52 9.44
C ILE A 71 -8.23 10.81 10.13
N VAL A 72 -7.98 10.22 11.31
CA VAL A 72 -9.01 9.55 12.10
C VAL A 72 -10.09 10.53 12.53
N ASP A 73 -9.72 11.68 13.09
CA ASP A 73 -10.66 12.73 13.53
C ASP A 73 -11.51 13.26 12.37
N SER A 74 -10.91 13.46 11.20
CA SER A 74 -11.63 13.89 10.00
C SER A 74 -12.61 12.82 9.51
N LEU A 75 -12.24 11.54 9.57
CA LEU A 75 -13.14 10.43 9.21
C LEU A 75 -14.29 10.29 10.22
N GLU A 76 -14.03 10.44 11.52
CA GLU A 76 -15.06 10.38 12.55
C GLU A 76 -16.06 11.53 12.42
N SER A 77 -15.55 12.75 12.20
CA SER A 77 -16.39 13.93 11.95
C SER A 77 -17.26 13.75 10.71
N GLU A 78 -16.70 13.19 9.64
CA GLU A 78 -17.43 12.92 8.40
C GLU A 78 -18.46 11.79 8.59
N ALA A 79 -18.11 10.74 9.33
CA ALA A 79 -19.02 9.65 9.69
C ALA A 79 -20.21 10.16 10.51
N ALA A 80 -19.97 11.01 11.50
CA ALA A 80 -21.02 11.61 12.32
C ALA A 80 -21.96 12.51 11.49
N ARG A 81 -21.40 13.28 10.55
CA ARG A 81 -22.14 14.21 9.68
C ARG A 81 -23.01 13.49 8.64
N THR A 82 -22.47 12.44 8.02
CA THR A 82 -23.09 11.79 6.85
C THR A 82 -23.80 10.48 7.18
N LYS A 83 -23.47 9.86 8.33
CA LYS A 83 -23.84 8.48 8.68
C LYS A 83 -23.41 7.47 7.62
N ASP A 84 -22.32 7.76 6.91
CA ASP A 84 -21.78 6.90 5.88
C ASP A 84 -21.06 5.68 6.48
N ASP A 85 -21.62 4.49 6.23
CA ASP A 85 -21.07 3.21 6.68
C ASP A 85 -19.61 2.99 6.24
N TRP A 86 -19.21 3.57 5.10
CA TRP A 86 -17.83 3.47 4.64
C TRP A 86 -16.87 4.21 5.59
N CYS A 87 -17.20 5.43 6.02
CA CYS A 87 -16.39 6.19 6.97
C CYS A 87 -16.32 5.44 8.32
N ILE A 88 -17.46 4.98 8.84
CA ILE A 88 -17.56 4.22 10.10
C ILE A 88 -16.67 2.97 10.05
N SER A 89 -16.81 2.17 8.98
CA SER A 89 -16.02 0.94 8.82
C SER A 89 -14.53 1.21 8.61
N THR A 90 -14.17 2.34 8.01
CA THR A 90 -12.76 2.75 7.80
C THR A 90 -12.11 3.14 9.11
N VAL A 91 -12.76 3.94 9.95
CA VAL A 91 -12.27 4.27 11.30
C VAL A 91 -12.04 3.01 12.12
N ARG A 92 -13.00 2.07 12.10
CA ARG A 92 -12.85 0.78 12.80
C ARG A 92 -11.61 0.02 12.33
N LYS A 93 -11.39 -0.09 11.01
CA LYS A 93 -10.22 -0.78 10.44
C LYS A 93 -8.90 -0.10 10.82
N LEU A 94 -8.86 1.23 10.86
CA LEU A 94 -7.69 1.97 11.33
C LEU A 94 -7.40 1.65 12.81
N ARG A 95 -8.43 1.61 13.66
CA ARG A 95 -8.28 1.27 15.09
C ARG A 95 -7.85 -0.18 15.36
N GLU A 96 -8.12 -1.10 14.44
CA GLU A 96 -7.67 -2.50 14.53
C GLU A 96 -6.21 -2.70 14.09
N ALA A 97 -5.61 -1.70 13.42
CA ALA A 97 -4.23 -1.76 12.93
C ALA A 97 -3.22 -1.33 14.01
N PRO A 98 -1.94 -1.75 13.90
CA PRO A 98 -0.91 -1.31 14.84
C PRO A 98 -0.67 0.21 14.71
N PRO A 99 -0.79 1.00 15.81
CA PRO A 99 -0.66 2.45 15.77
C PRO A 99 0.67 2.94 15.18
N LEU A 100 1.78 2.32 15.59
CA LEU A 100 3.11 2.62 15.06
C LEU A 100 3.18 2.37 13.55
N SER A 101 2.62 1.26 13.07
CA SER A 101 2.59 0.93 11.64
C SER A 101 1.79 1.94 10.82
N LEU A 102 0.70 2.51 11.38
CA LEU A 102 -0.06 3.55 10.70
C LEU A 102 0.78 4.81 10.50
N LYS A 103 1.48 5.28 11.55
CA LYS A 103 2.34 6.48 11.46
C LYS A 103 3.51 6.26 10.50
N VAL A 104 4.18 5.12 10.60
CA VAL A 104 5.27 4.72 9.70
C VAL A 104 4.79 4.65 8.24
N SER A 105 3.61 4.07 8.00
CA SER A 105 3.03 3.98 6.65
C SER A 105 2.70 5.34 6.07
N LEU A 106 2.09 6.23 6.87
CA LEU A 106 1.76 7.59 6.43
C LEU A 106 3.03 8.34 6.03
N ARG A 107 4.06 8.34 6.89
CA ARG A 107 5.35 8.97 6.59
C ARG A 107 6.00 8.37 5.34
N SER A 108 6.00 7.04 5.20
CA SER A 108 6.55 6.36 4.03
C SER A 108 5.88 6.83 2.72
N ILE A 109 4.55 6.92 2.70
CA ILE A 109 3.78 7.39 1.54
C ILE A 109 4.08 8.86 1.23
N ARG A 110 4.11 9.72 2.25
CA ARG A 110 4.33 11.17 2.07
C ARG A 110 5.72 11.47 1.55
N GLU A 111 6.75 10.88 2.14
CA GLU A 111 8.13 11.04 1.69
C GLU A 111 8.38 10.34 0.34
N GLY A 112 7.73 9.19 0.10
CA GLY A 112 7.91 8.40 -1.12
C GLY A 112 7.41 9.10 -2.38
N ARG A 113 6.45 10.03 -2.24
CA ARG A 113 5.92 10.85 -3.35
C ARG A 113 6.98 11.67 -4.09
N PHE A 114 8.10 11.96 -3.42
CA PHE A 114 9.17 12.81 -3.95
C PHE A 114 10.47 12.03 -4.21
N ARG A 115 10.42 10.69 -4.21
CA ARG A 115 11.57 9.79 -4.36
C ARG A 115 11.40 8.88 -5.57
N THR A 116 12.50 8.36 -6.09
CA THR A 116 12.47 7.35 -7.15
C THR A 116 12.09 5.98 -6.57
N LEU A 117 11.71 5.03 -7.44
CA LEU A 117 11.40 3.66 -7.02
C LEU A 117 12.60 3.01 -6.31
N GLU A 118 13.82 3.22 -6.81
CA GLU A 118 15.04 2.66 -6.21
C GLU A 118 15.24 3.15 -4.79
N GLN A 119 15.06 4.46 -4.57
CA GLN A 119 15.18 5.09 -3.26
C GLN A 119 14.10 4.60 -2.29
N CYS A 120 12.86 4.41 -2.78
CA CYS A 120 11.78 3.84 -1.99
C CYS A 120 12.06 2.38 -1.60
N LEU A 121 12.51 1.54 -2.53
CA LEU A 121 12.84 0.14 -2.28
C LEU A 121 14.00 -0.02 -1.29
N ASP A 122 15.07 0.75 -1.46
CA ASP A 122 16.21 0.72 -0.55
C ASP A 122 15.83 1.16 0.88
N ARG A 123 14.97 2.18 1.00
CA ARG A 123 14.40 2.59 2.30
C ARG A 123 13.50 1.51 2.90
N GLU A 124 12.56 0.97 2.12
CA GLU A 124 11.60 -0.05 2.58
C GLU A 124 12.28 -1.37 2.98
N TYR A 125 13.37 -1.72 2.30
CA TYR A 125 14.23 -2.85 2.66
C TYR A 125 14.75 -2.71 4.10
N ARG A 126 15.36 -1.57 4.44
CA ARG A 126 15.86 -1.29 5.80
C ARG A 126 14.73 -1.24 6.83
N MET A 127 13.64 -0.56 6.51
CA MET A 127 12.45 -0.50 7.39
C MET A 127 11.94 -1.90 7.73
N THR A 128 11.94 -2.81 6.73
CA THR A 128 11.50 -4.19 6.90
C THR A 128 12.48 -5.01 7.74
N LEU A 129 13.80 -4.84 7.58
CA LEU A 129 14.80 -5.45 8.47
C LEU A 129 14.60 -5.03 9.93
N ARG A 130 14.32 -3.75 10.17
CA ARG A 130 14.04 -3.21 11.52
C ARG A 130 12.73 -3.76 12.11
N ALA A 131 11.69 -3.91 11.28
CA ALA A 131 10.43 -4.53 11.67
C ALA A 131 10.60 -6.01 12.07
N ILE A 132 11.36 -6.78 11.27
CA ILE A 132 11.52 -8.23 11.46
C ILE A 132 12.50 -8.55 12.60
N SER A 133 13.56 -7.74 12.77
CA SER A 133 14.55 -7.91 13.85
C SER A 133 14.01 -7.61 15.25
N ARG A 134 12.80 -7.04 15.36
CA ARG A 134 12.14 -6.65 16.62
C ARG A 134 12.90 -5.59 17.41
N GLN A 135 13.80 -4.86 16.77
CA GLN A 135 14.60 -3.81 17.42
C GLN A 135 13.74 -2.64 17.89
N ILE A 136 12.68 -2.31 17.13
CA ILE A 136 11.80 -1.17 17.42
C ILE A 136 10.49 -1.64 18.08
N SER A 137 9.80 -2.61 17.47
CA SER A 137 8.54 -3.16 17.97
C SER A 137 8.42 -4.65 17.65
N ASN A 138 7.62 -5.36 18.46
CA ASN A 138 7.24 -6.74 18.22
C ASN A 138 5.93 -6.87 17.40
N ASP A 139 5.33 -5.75 16.98
CA ASP A 139 4.04 -5.71 16.27
C ASP A 139 4.00 -6.59 15.01
N PHE A 140 5.12 -6.69 14.27
CA PHE A 140 5.18 -7.58 13.11
C PHE A 140 4.91 -9.04 13.50
N CYS A 141 5.66 -9.55 14.47
CA CYS A 141 5.49 -10.93 14.94
C CYS A 141 4.16 -11.16 15.65
N GLU A 142 3.69 -10.17 16.41
CA GLU A 142 2.39 -10.23 17.07
C GLU A 142 1.23 -10.25 16.06
N GLY A 143 1.33 -9.46 14.99
CA GLY A 143 0.34 -9.45 13.92
C GLY A 143 0.29 -10.78 13.16
N VAL A 144 1.46 -11.36 12.88
CA VAL A 144 1.57 -12.71 12.29
C VAL A 144 0.96 -13.75 13.22
N ARG A 145 1.33 -13.76 14.51
CA ARG A 145 0.79 -14.68 15.51
C ARG A 145 -0.74 -14.57 15.57
N ALA A 146 -1.27 -13.38 15.78
CA ALA A 146 -2.70 -13.16 15.97
C ALA A 146 -3.52 -13.51 14.72
N ARG A 147 -3.07 -13.10 13.53
CA ARG A 147 -3.87 -13.20 12.30
C ARG A 147 -3.67 -14.50 11.52
N LEU A 148 -2.47 -15.08 11.56
CA LEU A 148 -2.12 -16.23 10.73
C LEU A 148 -1.93 -17.53 11.54
N VAL A 149 -1.46 -17.43 12.78
CA VAL A 149 -1.16 -18.61 13.62
C VAL A 149 -2.35 -18.95 14.52
N ASP A 150 -2.66 -18.10 15.48
CA ASP A 150 -3.63 -18.40 16.55
C ASP A 150 -5.07 -18.16 16.09
N LYS A 151 -5.32 -17.15 15.24
CA LYS A 151 -6.61 -16.77 14.63
C LYS A 151 -7.77 -16.46 15.61
N CYS A 152 -7.60 -16.73 16.90
CA CYS A 152 -8.64 -16.58 17.93
C CYS A 152 -8.39 -15.42 18.90
N PHE A 153 -7.19 -14.83 18.89
CA PHE A 153 -6.82 -13.76 19.81
C PHE A 153 -6.49 -12.48 19.07
N PRO A 154 -7.09 -11.34 19.44
CA PRO A 154 -6.73 -10.07 18.85
C PRO A 154 -5.26 -9.75 19.16
N PRO A 155 -4.56 -9.09 18.24
CA PRO A 155 -3.19 -8.67 18.43
C PRO A 155 -3.09 -7.63 19.55
N LYS A 156 -2.02 -7.72 20.34
CA LYS A 156 -1.65 -6.77 21.40
C LYS A 156 -0.57 -5.84 20.88
N TRP A 157 -1.00 -4.75 20.25
CA TRP A 157 -0.08 -3.77 19.69
C TRP A 157 0.69 -3.01 20.76
N TYR A 158 1.93 -2.68 20.46
CA TYR A 158 2.76 -1.79 21.26
C TYR A 158 3.41 -0.72 20.36
N PRO A 159 3.08 0.57 20.59
CA PRO A 159 2.15 1.13 21.59
C PRO A 159 0.67 0.81 21.29
N PRO A 160 -0.24 0.83 22.29
CA PRO A 160 -1.61 0.38 22.14
C PRO A 160 -2.56 1.39 21.45
N CYS A 161 -2.21 2.68 21.40
CA CYS A 161 -2.98 3.71 20.70
C CYS A 161 -2.08 4.77 20.05
N LEU A 162 -2.64 5.61 19.17
CA LEU A 162 -1.90 6.57 18.34
C LEU A 162 -1.18 7.63 19.18
N GLU A 163 -1.83 8.11 20.23
CA GLU A 163 -1.33 9.16 21.13
C GLU A 163 -0.13 8.70 21.95
N GLN A 164 0.02 7.38 22.11
CA GLN A 164 1.12 6.78 22.85
C GLN A 164 2.30 6.38 21.95
N VAL A 165 2.24 6.63 20.64
CA VAL A 165 3.36 6.38 19.74
C VAL A 165 4.39 7.50 19.86
N PRO A 166 5.59 7.22 20.41
CA PRO A 166 6.66 8.21 20.49
C PRO A 166 7.21 8.53 19.09
N GLU A 167 7.59 9.77 18.85
CA GLU A 167 8.11 10.19 17.54
C GLU A 167 9.47 9.53 17.23
N ASP A 168 10.31 9.35 18.25
CA ASP A 168 11.60 8.66 18.12
C ASP A 168 11.45 7.19 17.69
N MET A 169 10.34 6.54 18.07
CA MET A 169 10.00 5.19 17.63
C MET A 169 9.65 5.16 16.13
N VAL A 170 9.01 6.22 15.61
CA VAL A 170 8.77 6.38 14.17
C VAL A 170 10.09 6.70 13.46
N ASP A 171 10.86 7.65 13.98
CA ASP A 171 12.17 8.05 13.44
C ASP A 171 13.14 6.87 13.34
N ALA A 172 13.11 5.96 14.31
CA ALA A 172 13.94 4.76 14.30
C ALA A 172 13.73 3.89 13.05
N TYR A 173 12.55 3.90 12.41
CA TYR A 173 12.35 3.22 11.12
C TYR A 173 13.05 3.92 9.96
N PHE A 174 13.26 5.23 10.04
CA PHE A 174 13.81 6.08 8.98
C PHE A 174 15.25 6.53 9.24
N ALA A 175 15.85 6.14 10.38
CA ALA A 175 17.23 6.47 10.72
C ALA A 175 18.21 6.00 9.63
N LEU A 176 19.26 6.78 9.39
CA LEU A 176 20.28 6.44 8.40
C LEU A 176 20.92 5.09 8.72
N PRO A 177 21.32 4.32 7.69
CA PRO A 177 22.06 3.08 7.91
C PRO A 177 23.39 3.38 8.62
N ASP A 178 23.79 2.47 9.50
CA ASP A 178 25.16 2.49 10.00
C ASP A 178 26.15 2.04 8.90
N ALA A 179 27.45 2.15 9.16
CA ALA A 179 28.48 1.80 8.19
C ALA A 179 28.50 0.31 7.80
N TYR A 180 27.74 -0.54 8.50
CA TYR A 180 27.76 -1.99 8.35
C TYR A 180 26.42 -2.56 7.83
N GLU A 181 25.36 -1.75 7.77
CA GLU A 181 24.06 -2.13 7.22
C GLU A 181 24.13 -2.11 5.67
N PRO A 182 24.13 -3.27 5.00
CA PRO A 182 24.22 -3.31 3.54
C PRO A 182 22.97 -2.68 2.94
N GLY A 183 23.16 -1.78 1.97
CA GLY A 183 22.07 -1.24 1.16
C GLY A 183 21.45 -2.31 0.25
N LEU A 184 20.27 -2.03 -0.30
CA LEU A 184 19.65 -2.91 -1.27
C LEU A 184 20.40 -2.81 -2.61
N GLU A 185 21.10 -3.87 -2.99
CA GLU A 185 21.71 -3.98 -4.32
C GLU A 185 20.66 -4.33 -5.37
N LEU A 186 20.14 -3.31 -6.06
CA LEU A 186 19.21 -3.51 -7.16
C LEU A 186 19.96 -3.98 -8.42
N PRO A 187 19.40 -4.94 -9.19
CA PRO A 187 19.97 -5.41 -10.45
C PRO A 187 19.77 -4.39 -11.58
N SER A 188 20.17 -3.15 -11.35
CA SER A 188 19.99 -2.02 -12.26
C SER A 188 20.71 -2.21 -13.60
N LYS A 189 21.77 -3.03 -13.63
CA LYS A 189 22.50 -3.43 -14.84
C LYS A 189 21.77 -4.46 -15.72
N LEU A 190 20.75 -5.15 -15.17
CA LEU A 190 19.90 -6.09 -15.91
C LEU A 190 18.60 -5.44 -16.40
N ARG A 191 18.41 -4.14 -16.16
CA ARG A 191 17.33 -3.41 -16.82
C ARG A 191 17.66 -3.36 -18.30
N GLU A 192 17.07 -4.27 -19.07
CA GLU A 192 16.89 -4.04 -20.50
C GLU A 192 16.29 -2.64 -20.62
N ALA A 193 16.96 -1.76 -21.37
CA ALA A 193 16.37 -0.49 -21.74
C ALA A 193 15.18 -0.85 -22.64
N PHE A 194 14.00 -0.96 -22.04
CA PHE A 194 12.77 -1.00 -22.80
C PHE A 194 12.65 0.39 -23.46
N PRO A 195 12.78 0.49 -24.79
CA PRO A 195 12.66 1.76 -25.50
C PRO A 195 11.27 2.37 -25.37
#